data_AF-A0AA38STL3-F1
#
_entry.id   AF-A0AA38STL3-F1
#
_cell.length_a   1.000
_cell.length_b   1.000
_cell.length_c   1.000
_cell.angle_alpha   90.00
_cell.angle_beta   90.00
_cell.angle_gamma   90.00
#
_symmetry.space_group_name_H-M   'P 1'
#
loop_
_entity.id
_entity.type
_entity.pdbx_description
1 polymer ?
#
loop_
_entity_poly.entity_id
_entity_poly.type
_entity_poly.pdbx_seq_one_letter_code
_entity_poly.pdbx_strand_id
1 'polypeptide(L)'
;MAATITKIGRLAASSRRQLFLQTTSYSSRNSTYSYAPQPHWFPAIDKVTGGGGGWKVCYSSTAASAARELNEKDHHLPQANRNYVSNDVVLYQYQACPFCNKVKDVVRFSAFLEYYDIPYKIVEVNPMNKKEIKWSDYRKVPILMVDGEQMVNSSDIIDKMFQRIHPDSVPEDDEAQKWRGWVDNHLVHVLSPNIYRSPSEALESFDYITAHGNFSFSERLVAKYGGAAAMYFVSKKLKKRHNITDERGALYAAAETWVDALNGRQYLGGSEPNLGDLAVFGVLRPIRYLKSGKDMVENTRIGEWFTRMENQMKPHRLQEA
;
A
#
# COMPACT_ATOMS: atom_id res chain seq x y z
N MET A 1 -2.68 -97.05 -27.75
CA MET A 1 -3.62 -96.37 -28.67
C MET A 1 -3.59 -94.88 -28.38
N ALA A 2 -3.71 -94.07 -29.44
CA ALA A 2 -3.52 -92.62 -29.60
C ALA A 2 -4.07 -91.70 -28.46
N ALA A 3 -3.29 -90.69 -28.01
CA ALA A 3 -3.28 -89.25 -28.40
C ALA A 3 -4.40 -88.44 -27.67
N THR A 4 -4.30 -87.21 -27.16
CA THR A 4 -3.56 -85.94 -27.41
C THR A 4 -3.77 -85.10 -26.12
N ILE A 5 -2.90 -84.21 -25.63
CA ILE A 5 -2.92 -82.74 -25.87
C ILE A 5 -1.77 -82.08 -25.08
N THR A 6 -0.95 -81.40 -25.87
CA THR A 6 -0.15 -80.16 -25.76
C THR A 6 0.14 -79.48 -24.40
N LYS A 7 1.36 -78.95 -24.39
CA LYS A 7 2.25 -78.50 -23.33
C LYS A 7 2.28 -76.95 -23.22
N ILE A 8 2.91 -76.49 -22.14
CA ILE A 8 3.69 -75.24 -21.94
C ILE A 8 2.97 -74.10 -21.19
N GLY A 9 3.44 -73.88 -19.95
CA GLY A 9 3.18 -72.69 -19.17
C GLY A 9 4.09 -71.51 -19.51
N ARG A 10 3.71 -70.32 -19.06
CA ARG A 10 4.57 -69.13 -18.99
C ARG A 10 4.23 -68.28 -17.77
N LEU A 11 5.33 -67.75 -17.23
CA LEU A 11 5.50 -66.92 -16.05
C LEU A 11 4.77 -65.57 -16.15
N ALA A 12 4.36 -65.09 -14.97
CA ALA A 12 3.73 -63.80 -14.74
C ALA A 12 4.67 -62.63 -15.07
N ALA A 13 4.18 -61.68 -15.85
CA ALA A 13 4.82 -60.39 -16.12
C ALA A 13 3.96 -59.26 -15.53
N SER A 14 4.62 -58.32 -14.87
CA SER A 14 4.03 -57.23 -14.10
C SER A 14 3.24 -56.25 -14.98
N SER A 15 2.01 -55.92 -14.56
CA SER A 15 1.14 -54.95 -15.24
C SER A 15 1.36 -53.53 -14.71
N ARG A 16 1.82 -52.64 -15.58
CA ARG A 16 1.85 -51.18 -15.42
C ARG A 16 0.41 -50.68 -15.24
N ARG A 17 0.08 -50.14 -14.07
CA ARG A 17 -1.13 -49.31 -13.89
C ARG A 17 -0.80 -47.89 -14.35
N GLN A 18 -1.38 -47.49 -15.48
CA GLN A 18 -1.46 -46.10 -15.90
C GLN A 18 -2.39 -45.35 -14.93
N LEU A 19 -1.87 -44.33 -14.25
CA LEU A 19 -2.68 -43.36 -13.51
C LEU A 19 -3.38 -42.45 -14.53
N PHE A 20 -4.69 -42.60 -14.68
CA PHE A 20 -5.54 -41.60 -15.31
C PHE A 20 -5.63 -40.37 -14.38
N LEU A 21 -4.96 -39.29 -14.75
CA LEU A 21 -5.19 -37.96 -14.18
C LEU A 21 -6.51 -37.43 -14.73
N GLN A 22 -7.56 -37.46 -13.90
CA GLN A 22 -8.76 -36.67 -14.14
C GLN A 22 -8.44 -35.20 -13.86
N THR A 23 -8.23 -34.42 -14.92
CA THR A 23 -8.26 -32.97 -14.88
C THR A 23 -9.70 -32.51 -14.71
N THR A 24 -10.04 -32.00 -13.52
CA THR A 24 -11.26 -31.21 -13.30
C THR A 24 -11.04 -29.82 -13.89
N SER A 25 -11.71 -29.54 -15.00
CA SER A 25 -11.83 -28.22 -15.60
C SER A 25 -12.79 -27.37 -14.78
N TYR A 26 -12.25 -26.49 -13.93
CA TYR A 26 -13.04 -25.45 -13.28
C TYR A 26 -13.29 -24.33 -14.30
N SER A 27 -14.51 -24.28 -14.84
CA SER A 27 -15.00 -23.18 -15.68
C SER A 27 -15.11 -21.90 -14.85
N SER A 28 -14.18 -20.97 -15.03
CA SER A 28 -14.35 -19.58 -14.61
C SER A 28 -15.23 -18.86 -15.63
N ARG A 29 -16.44 -18.45 -15.24
CA ARG A 29 -17.30 -17.57 -16.04
C ARG A 29 -16.64 -16.21 -16.17
N ASN A 30 -16.00 -15.94 -17.31
CA ASN A 30 -15.64 -14.60 -17.72
C ASN A 30 -16.92 -13.83 -18.08
N SER A 31 -17.33 -12.89 -17.22
CA SER A 31 -18.22 -11.81 -17.67
C SER A 31 -17.37 -10.80 -18.42
N THR A 32 -17.37 -10.91 -19.75
CA THR A 32 -16.85 -9.88 -20.66
C THR A 32 -17.80 -8.69 -20.62
N TYR A 33 -17.42 -7.63 -19.90
CA TYR A 33 -17.98 -6.30 -20.12
C TYR A 33 -17.24 -5.67 -21.30
N SER A 34 -17.90 -5.69 -22.46
CA SER A 34 -17.47 -4.98 -23.67
C SER A 34 -17.80 -3.50 -23.51
N TYR A 35 -16.79 -2.66 -23.29
CA TYR A 35 -16.96 -1.20 -23.35
C TYR A 35 -16.66 -0.74 -24.78
N ALA A 36 -17.71 -0.49 -25.56
CA ALA A 36 -17.62 0.20 -26.85
C ALA A 36 -17.67 1.72 -26.60
N PRO A 37 -16.82 2.53 -27.23
CA PRO A 37 -16.84 3.98 -27.07
C PRO A 37 -17.95 4.57 -27.93
N GLN A 38 -18.81 5.40 -27.35
CA GLN A 38 -19.70 6.27 -28.12
C GLN A 38 -19.62 7.73 -27.61
N PRO A 39 -19.63 8.71 -28.53
CA PRO A 39 -19.22 10.08 -28.28
C PRO A 39 -20.42 10.95 -27.87
N HIS A 40 -20.21 11.91 -26.97
CA HIS A 40 -21.14 13.03 -26.80
C HIS A 40 -20.43 14.19 -26.09
N TRP A 41 -20.22 15.28 -26.83
CA TRP A 41 -20.98 16.53 -26.75
C TRP A 41 -20.51 17.43 -25.59
N PHE A 42 -19.52 18.28 -25.87
CA PHE A 42 -19.25 19.51 -25.12
C PHE A 42 -19.81 20.70 -25.91
N PRO A 43 -20.65 21.57 -25.33
CA PRO A 43 -20.76 22.93 -25.79
C PRO A 43 -19.68 23.79 -25.12
N ALA A 44 -18.97 24.54 -25.95
CA ALA A 44 -18.06 25.60 -25.56
C ALA A 44 -18.80 26.66 -24.72
N ILE A 45 -18.17 27.14 -23.65
CA ILE A 45 -18.58 28.35 -22.96
C ILE A 45 -17.60 29.46 -23.28
N ASP A 46 -18.19 30.54 -23.79
CA ASP A 46 -17.57 31.74 -24.28
C ASP A 46 -16.81 32.55 -23.23
N LYS A 47 -15.75 33.19 -23.73
CA LYS A 47 -15.06 34.31 -23.09
C LYS A 47 -16.05 35.46 -22.87
N VAL A 48 -16.16 35.94 -21.63
CA VAL A 48 -16.65 37.30 -21.36
C VAL A 48 -15.47 38.16 -20.91
N THR A 49 -15.12 39.05 -21.83
CA THR A 49 -14.27 40.22 -21.62
C THR A 49 -15.07 41.38 -21.05
N GLY A 50 -14.49 42.09 -20.07
CA GLY A 50 -14.60 43.55 -19.99
C GLY A 50 -15.34 44.14 -18.79
N GLY A 51 -14.64 45.01 -18.06
CA GLY A 51 -15.21 46.29 -17.64
C GLY A 51 -15.14 46.67 -16.16
N GLY A 52 -14.06 47.36 -15.77
CA GLY A 52 -14.16 48.70 -15.15
C GLY A 52 -14.29 48.84 -13.62
N GLY A 53 -13.36 49.62 -13.04
CA GLY A 53 -13.46 50.28 -11.72
C GLY A 53 -12.43 49.77 -10.71
N GLY A 54 -11.25 50.39 -10.55
CA GLY A 54 -10.99 51.47 -9.59
C GLY A 54 -11.06 50.95 -8.13
N TRP A 55 -10.05 50.97 -7.26
CA TRP A 55 -9.17 52.09 -6.89
C TRP A 55 -8.01 51.59 -6.01
N LYS A 56 -6.86 52.28 -6.14
CA LYS A 56 -5.83 52.62 -5.12
C LYS A 56 -5.04 51.50 -4.41
N VAL A 57 -3.80 51.34 -4.89
CA VAL A 57 -2.63 50.93 -4.09
C VAL A 57 -2.16 52.12 -3.25
N CYS A 58 -1.96 51.91 -1.95
CA CYS A 58 -1.16 52.78 -1.09
C CYS A 58 -0.23 51.90 -0.24
N TYR A 59 1.07 52.04 -0.48
CA TYR A 59 2.11 51.55 0.41
C TYR A 59 2.24 52.53 1.58
N SER A 60 2.19 52.03 2.80
CA SER A 60 2.71 52.73 3.98
C SER A 60 3.28 51.74 4.96
N SER A 61 4.61 51.76 5.06
CA SER A 61 5.42 51.13 6.10
C SER A 61 5.43 52.01 7.36
N THR A 62 5.01 51.47 8.50
CA THR A 62 5.57 51.80 9.83
C THR A 62 5.15 50.74 10.85
N ALA A 63 6.12 50.27 11.62
CA ALA A 63 6.01 49.26 12.66
C ALA A 63 5.14 49.70 13.85
N ALA A 64 4.45 48.75 14.48
CA ALA A 64 4.07 48.83 15.88
C ALA A 64 3.84 47.42 16.45
N SER A 65 4.63 47.10 17.47
CA SER A 65 4.57 45.93 18.31
C SER A 65 3.20 45.77 18.96
N ALA A 66 2.55 44.62 18.75
CA ALA A 66 1.49 44.14 19.61
C ALA A 66 1.41 42.61 19.48
N ALA A 67 1.85 41.93 20.53
CA ALA A 67 1.59 40.52 20.74
C ALA A 67 0.08 40.27 20.61
N ARG A 68 -0.31 39.40 19.68
CA ARG A 68 -1.64 38.80 19.66
C ARG A 68 -1.48 37.31 19.39
N GLU A 69 -1.83 36.58 20.44
CA GLU A 69 -2.17 35.16 20.51
C GLU A 69 -2.49 34.57 19.14
N LEU A 70 -1.64 33.63 18.71
CA LEU A 70 -2.00 32.72 17.64
C LEU A 70 -3.13 31.84 18.17
N ASN A 71 -4.32 32.17 17.69
CA ASN A 71 -5.52 31.36 17.70
C ASN A 71 -5.17 29.90 17.32
N GLU A 72 -5.07 29.06 18.34
CA GLU A 72 -5.00 27.61 18.27
C GLU A 72 -6.35 27.12 17.73
N LYS A 73 -6.51 27.18 16.40
CA LYS A 73 -7.65 26.55 15.73
C LYS A 73 -7.39 25.05 15.75
N ASP A 74 -7.97 24.39 16.75
CA ASP A 74 -8.20 22.96 16.76
C ASP A 74 -8.77 22.52 15.40
N HIS A 75 -7.94 21.81 14.62
CA HIS A 75 -8.39 21.06 13.46
C HIS A 75 -9.29 19.93 13.97
N HIS A 76 -10.60 20.17 13.96
CA HIS A 76 -11.59 19.17 14.32
C HIS A 76 -11.64 18.09 13.24
N LEU A 77 -10.97 16.96 13.51
CA LEU A 77 -11.28 15.63 13.00
C LEU A 77 -12.80 15.40 13.02
N PRO A 78 -13.38 14.57 12.15
CA PRO A 78 -14.76 14.15 12.33
C PRO A 78 -14.75 13.37 13.64
N GLN A 79 -15.52 13.82 14.63
CA GLN A 79 -15.47 13.30 16.00
C GLN A 79 -15.75 11.79 16.00
N ALA A 80 -14.69 10.99 15.86
CA ALA A 80 -14.64 9.63 16.30
C ALA A 80 -15.08 9.65 17.75
N ASN A 81 -15.98 8.74 18.11
CA ASN A 81 -16.41 8.58 19.48
C ASN A 81 -15.13 8.27 20.29
N ARG A 82 -14.60 9.26 21.03
CA ARG A 82 -13.30 9.24 21.75
C ARG A 82 -13.22 8.16 22.85
N ASN A 83 -14.17 7.24 22.89
CA ASN A 83 -14.29 6.18 23.86
C ASN A 83 -13.63 4.86 23.44
N TYR A 84 -13.07 4.74 22.23
CA TYR A 84 -12.23 3.59 21.89
C TYR A 84 -10.77 3.85 22.29
N VAL A 85 -10.50 3.79 23.60
CA VAL A 85 -9.13 3.70 24.12
C VAL A 85 -8.84 2.22 24.31
N SER A 86 -8.41 1.53 23.25
CA SER A 86 -7.73 0.25 23.43
C SER A 86 -6.46 0.52 24.23
N ASN A 87 -6.31 -0.16 25.37
CA ASN A 87 -5.20 0.10 26.29
C ASN A 87 -3.91 -0.59 25.84
N ASP A 88 -3.99 -1.60 24.96
CA ASP A 88 -2.81 -2.30 24.45
C ASP A 88 -2.99 -2.73 22.98
N VAL A 89 -2.53 -1.87 22.07
CA VAL A 89 -2.41 -2.17 20.64
C VAL A 89 -0.94 -2.48 20.33
N VAL A 90 -0.65 -3.71 19.91
CA VAL A 90 0.71 -4.15 19.56
C VAL A 90 0.76 -4.60 18.10
N LEU A 91 1.56 -3.90 17.29
CA LEU A 91 1.76 -4.16 15.88
C LEU A 91 3.07 -4.92 15.65
N TYR A 92 2.96 -6.17 15.21
CA TYR A 92 4.08 -6.98 14.77
C TYR A 92 4.28 -6.79 13.27
N GLN A 93 5.41 -6.22 12.89
CA GLN A 93 5.67 -5.83 11.50
C GLN A 93 7.10 -6.13 11.02
N TYR A 94 7.28 -6.01 9.71
CA TYR A 94 8.60 -5.83 9.11
C TYR A 94 8.75 -4.36 8.70
N GLN A 95 9.61 -3.62 9.36
CA GLN A 95 10.13 -2.37 8.84
C GLN A 95 11.16 -2.63 7.73
N ALA A 96 11.73 -3.83 7.74
CA ALA A 96 12.74 -4.31 6.81
C ALA A 96 12.38 -4.28 5.31
N CYS A 97 11.14 -4.15 4.84
CA CYS A 97 10.89 -3.81 3.42
C CYS A 97 9.45 -3.41 3.17
N PRO A 98 9.10 -2.11 3.22
CA PRO A 98 7.74 -1.62 3.02
C PRO A 98 7.12 -1.99 1.65
N PHE A 99 7.96 -2.42 0.72
CA PHE A 99 7.63 -2.58 -0.69
C PHE A 99 7.25 -4.01 -1.10
N CYS A 100 7.43 -4.98 -0.20
CA CYS A 100 6.99 -6.35 -0.43
C CYS A 100 5.45 -6.44 -0.27
N ASN A 101 4.81 -7.38 -0.98
CA ASN A 101 3.35 -7.59 -0.95
C ASN A 101 2.74 -7.79 0.45
N LYS A 102 3.54 -8.09 1.48
CA LYS A 102 3.08 -8.24 2.87
C LYS A 102 3.29 -7.00 3.73
N VAL A 103 4.06 -6.04 3.25
CA VAL A 103 4.44 -4.84 4.01
C VAL A 103 3.69 -3.61 3.51
N LYS A 104 3.14 -3.65 2.28
CA LYS A 104 2.07 -2.73 1.83
C LYS A 104 0.93 -2.61 2.83
N ASP A 105 0.69 -3.69 3.54
CA ASP A 105 -0.33 -3.91 4.54
C ASP A 105 -0.01 -3.25 5.88
N VAL A 106 1.26 -3.39 6.29
CA VAL A 106 1.81 -2.71 7.48
C VAL A 106 1.75 -1.20 7.29
N VAL A 107 2.27 -0.69 6.18
CA VAL A 107 2.43 0.76 5.98
C VAL A 107 1.10 1.49 5.83
N ARG A 108 0.09 0.83 5.25
CA ARG A 108 -1.29 1.33 5.22
C ARG A 108 -1.88 1.38 6.62
N PHE A 109 -1.66 0.34 7.40
CA PHE A 109 -2.18 0.27 8.75
C PHE A 109 -1.49 1.27 9.70
N SER A 110 -0.17 1.49 9.57
CA SER A 110 0.53 2.54 10.32
C SER A 110 -0.03 3.93 9.98
N ALA A 111 -0.26 4.23 8.70
CA ALA A 111 -0.89 5.49 8.30
C ALA A 111 -2.30 5.65 8.89
N PHE A 112 -3.07 4.57 8.95
CA PHE A 112 -4.38 4.55 9.60
C PHE A 112 -4.29 4.86 11.10
N LEU A 113 -3.41 4.18 11.84
CA LEU A 113 -3.26 4.40 13.28
C LEU A 113 -2.74 5.82 13.60
N GLU A 114 -1.79 6.32 12.82
CA GLU A 114 -1.25 7.68 12.94
C GLU A 114 -2.32 8.75 12.67
N TYR A 115 -3.20 8.53 11.68
CA TYR A 115 -4.28 9.46 11.36
C TYR A 115 -5.35 9.52 12.47
N TYR A 116 -5.75 8.37 13.01
CA TYR A 116 -6.75 8.29 14.09
C TYR A 116 -6.18 8.54 15.51
N ASP A 117 -4.89 8.86 15.64
CA ASP A 117 -4.20 9.08 16.94
C ASP A 117 -4.29 7.90 17.90
N ILE A 118 -4.27 6.69 17.35
CA ILE A 118 -4.36 5.47 18.17
C ILE A 118 -2.95 5.15 18.66
N PRO A 119 -2.70 5.11 19.98
CA PRO A 119 -1.39 4.70 20.50
C PRO A 119 -1.16 3.21 20.22
N TYR A 120 0.03 2.86 19.73
CA TYR A 120 0.41 1.46 19.50
C TYR A 120 1.89 1.21 19.74
N LYS A 121 2.21 0.01 20.19
CA LYS A 121 3.57 -0.49 20.34
C LYS A 121 3.98 -1.22 19.08
N ILE A 122 5.23 -1.03 18.65
CA ILE A 122 5.80 -1.69 17.48
C ILE A 122 6.71 -2.81 17.94
N VAL A 123 6.46 -4.03 17.47
CA VAL A 123 7.38 -5.16 17.63
C VAL A 123 7.96 -5.50 16.27
N GLU A 124 9.24 -5.16 16.08
CA GLU A 124 9.95 -5.45 14.83
C GLU A 124 10.32 -6.93 14.75
N VAL A 125 9.70 -7.64 13.82
CA VAL A 125 9.91 -9.07 13.61
C VAL A 125 11.16 -9.28 12.75
N ASN A 126 12.07 -10.14 13.16
CA ASN A 126 13.23 -10.46 12.33
C ASN A 126 12.79 -11.32 11.12
N PRO A 127 13.05 -10.90 9.86
CA PRO A 127 12.60 -11.63 8.67
C PRO A 127 13.17 -13.06 8.54
N MET A 128 14.34 -13.32 9.12
CA MET A 128 15.06 -14.59 9.00
C MET A 128 14.58 -15.62 10.02
N ASN A 129 14.46 -15.21 11.29
CA ASN A 129 14.21 -16.15 12.40
C ASN A 129 12.77 -16.08 12.94
N LYS A 130 12.05 -14.98 12.69
CA LYS A 130 10.66 -14.72 13.11
C LYS A 130 10.37 -15.09 14.57
N LYS A 131 11.33 -14.89 15.48
CA LYS A 131 11.25 -15.33 16.87
C LYS A 131 10.09 -14.65 17.62
N GLU A 132 9.81 -13.41 17.25
CA GLU A 132 8.85 -12.51 17.89
C GLU A 132 7.39 -12.96 17.67
N ILE A 133 7.12 -13.74 16.62
CA ILE A 133 5.77 -14.25 16.27
C ILE A 133 5.65 -15.77 16.43
N LYS A 134 6.57 -16.40 17.20
CA LYS A 134 6.55 -17.85 17.42
C LYS A 134 5.31 -18.33 18.19
N TRP A 135 4.68 -17.46 18.96
CA TRP A 135 3.47 -17.74 19.72
C TRP A 135 2.20 -17.87 18.85
N SER A 136 2.18 -17.30 17.63
CA SER A 136 1.00 -17.37 16.76
C SER A 136 1.12 -18.41 15.65
N ASP A 137 0.06 -19.18 15.38
CA ASP A 137 0.03 -20.08 14.22
C ASP A 137 0.17 -19.34 12.87
N TYR A 138 -0.16 -18.05 12.83
CA TYR A 138 0.00 -17.21 11.66
C TYR A 138 1.45 -16.70 11.53
N ARG A 139 2.21 -17.23 10.56
CA ARG A 139 3.65 -16.92 10.36
C ARG A 139 3.94 -15.78 9.37
N LYS A 140 2.96 -14.88 9.18
CA LYS A 140 3.06 -13.72 8.27
C LYS A 140 2.76 -12.44 9.07
N VAL A 141 3.29 -11.32 8.63
CA VAL A 141 2.99 -9.98 9.17
C VAL A 141 2.20 -9.16 8.13
N PRO A 142 1.46 -8.10 8.52
CA PRO A 142 1.25 -7.61 9.89
C PRO A 142 0.43 -8.58 10.75
N ILE A 143 0.72 -8.60 12.05
CA ILE A 143 -0.17 -9.15 13.08
C ILE A 143 -0.46 -8.02 14.06
N LEU A 144 -1.73 -7.77 14.33
CA LEU A 144 -2.16 -6.80 15.32
C LEU A 144 -2.71 -7.54 16.52
N MET A 145 -2.24 -7.18 17.71
CA MET A 145 -2.87 -7.56 18.96
C MET A 145 -3.63 -6.35 19.49
N VAL A 146 -4.91 -6.54 19.77
CA VAL A 146 -5.77 -5.52 20.35
C VAL A 146 -6.41 -6.11 21.59
N ASP A 147 -5.99 -5.67 22.77
CA ASP A 147 -6.53 -6.15 24.06
C ASP A 147 -6.48 -7.68 24.21
N GLY A 148 -5.41 -8.31 23.69
CA GLY A 148 -5.22 -9.76 23.71
C GLY A 148 -5.87 -10.54 22.57
N GLU A 149 -6.70 -9.90 21.74
CA GLU A 149 -7.25 -10.51 20.52
C GLU A 149 -6.26 -10.39 19.36
N GLN A 150 -5.96 -11.51 18.71
CA GLN A 150 -5.15 -11.52 17.51
C GLN A 150 -5.99 -11.19 16.26
N MET A 151 -5.63 -10.11 15.58
CA MET A 151 -6.11 -9.78 14.24
C MET A 151 -5.03 -10.04 13.19
N VAL A 152 -5.44 -10.70 12.10
CA VAL A 152 -4.59 -11.07 10.97
C VAL A 152 -5.24 -10.62 9.66
N ASN A 153 -4.43 -10.49 8.61
CA ASN A 153 -4.77 -9.88 7.31
C ASN A 153 -5.08 -8.38 7.43
N SER A 154 -4.33 -7.58 6.69
CA SER A 154 -4.33 -6.11 6.77
C SER A 154 -5.64 -5.41 6.45
N SER A 155 -6.33 -5.85 5.40
CA SER A 155 -7.63 -5.29 5.01
C SER A 155 -8.65 -5.59 6.10
N ASP A 156 -8.70 -6.83 6.58
CA ASP A 156 -9.57 -7.25 7.68
C ASP A 156 -9.25 -6.48 8.96
N ILE A 157 -7.96 -6.20 9.24
CA ILE A 157 -7.52 -5.40 10.38
C ILE A 157 -8.05 -3.97 10.27
N ILE A 158 -7.86 -3.30 9.13
CA ILE A 158 -8.31 -1.92 8.92
C ILE A 158 -9.83 -1.84 9.03
N ASP A 159 -10.56 -2.75 8.40
CA ASP A 159 -12.03 -2.75 8.40
C ASP A 159 -12.58 -2.97 9.82
N LYS A 160 -12.03 -3.95 10.55
CA LYS A 160 -12.44 -4.21 11.94
C LYS A 160 -12.10 -3.04 12.86
N MET A 161 -10.91 -2.46 12.74
CA MET A 161 -10.52 -1.30 13.55
C MET A 161 -11.37 -0.07 13.22
N PHE A 162 -11.62 0.19 11.94
CA PHE A 162 -12.48 1.28 11.49
C PHE A 162 -13.90 1.14 12.04
N GLN A 163 -14.49 -0.06 11.97
CA GLN A 163 -15.80 -0.36 12.57
C GLN A 163 -15.81 -0.17 14.09
N ARG A 164 -14.71 -0.49 14.80
CA ARG A 164 -14.59 -0.27 16.24
C ARG A 164 -14.53 1.23 16.62
N ILE A 165 -13.86 2.04 15.80
CA ILE A 165 -13.73 3.49 16.03
C ILE A 165 -15.03 4.21 15.63
N HIS A 166 -15.70 3.72 14.59
CA HIS A 166 -16.92 4.30 14.05
C HIS A 166 -18.05 3.26 13.98
N PRO A 167 -18.62 2.84 15.13
CA PRO A 167 -19.69 1.84 15.16
C PRO A 167 -20.95 2.30 14.43
N ASP A 168 -21.19 3.61 14.40
CA ASP A 168 -22.33 4.25 13.71
C ASP A 168 -21.98 4.72 12.29
N SER A 169 -20.78 4.42 11.78
CA SER A 169 -20.43 4.81 10.42
C SER A 169 -21.28 4.09 9.39
N VAL A 170 -21.67 4.85 8.37
CA VAL A 170 -22.24 4.31 7.14
C VAL A 170 -21.20 3.36 6.53
N PRO A 171 -21.63 2.24 5.90
CA PRO A 171 -20.73 1.37 5.14
C PRO A 171 -19.76 2.19 4.28
N GLU A 172 -18.52 1.71 4.18
CA GLU A 172 -17.46 2.36 3.42
C GLU A 172 -17.95 2.81 2.05
N ASP A 173 -17.62 4.06 1.69
CA ASP A 173 -17.94 4.63 0.39
C ASP A 173 -17.40 3.75 -0.75
N ASP A 174 -18.24 3.43 -1.74
CA ASP A 174 -17.89 2.59 -2.88
C ASP A 174 -16.63 3.13 -3.60
N GLU A 175 -16.44 4.45 -3.59
CA GLU A 175 -15.25 5.10 -4.13
C GLU A 175 -13.98 4.73 -3.33
N ALA A 176 -14.02 4.77 -1.99
CA ALA A 176 -12.90 4.38 -1.14
C ALA A 176 -12.54 2.90 -1.34
N GLN A 177 -13.54 2.02 -1.38
CA GLN A 177 -13.32 0.59 -1.61
C GLN A 177 -12.68 0.33 -2.98
N LYS A 178 -13.15 1.01 -4.02
CA LYS A 178 -12.56 0.95 -5.37
C LYS A 178 -11.07 1.32 -5.35
N TRP A 179 -10.70 2.42 -4.68
CA TRP A 179 -9.31 2.88 -4.65
C TRP A 179 -8.41 1.98 -3.80
N ARG A 180 -8.91 1.42 -2.69
CA ARG A 180 -8.19 0.37 -1.95
C ARG A 180 -7.91 -0.84 -2.82
N GLY A 181 -8.92 -1.29 -3.58
CA GLY A 181 -8.76 -2.36 -4.56
C GLY A 181 -7.76 -2.02 -5.66
N TRP A 182 -7.75 -0.78 -6.16
CA TRP A 182 -6.77 -0.32 -7.14
C TRP A 182 -5.34 -0.30 -6.57
N VAL A 183 -5.16 0.12 -5.32
CA VAL A 183 -3.85 0.06 -4.65
C VAL A 183 -3.33 -1.37 -4.64
N ASP A 184 -4.17 -2.33 -4.24
CA ASP A 184 -3.79 -3.73 -4.11
C ASP A 184 -3.50 -4.44 -5.42
N ASN A 185 -4.25 -4.10 -6.47
CA ASN A 185 -4.20 -4.79 -7.76
C ASN A 185 -3.34 -4.07 -8.80
N HIS A 186 -2.97 -2.82 -8.58
CA HIS A 186 -2.20 -2.02 -9.54
C HIS A 186 -1.02 -1.30 -8.91
N LEU A 187 -1.26 -0.35 -8.00
CA LEU A 187 -0.21 0.56 -7.52
C LEU A 187 1.00 -0.19 -6.94
N VAL A 188 0.75 -1.17 -6.07
CA VAL A 188 1.81 -1.95 -5.42
C VAL A 188 2.68 -2.73 -6.42
N HIS A 189 2.09 -3.14 -7.54
CA HIS A 189 2.79 -3.86 -8.60
C HIS A 189 3.64 -2.95 -9.50
N VAL A 190 3.34 -1.64 -9.51
CA VAL A 190 4.17 -0.62 -10.17
C VAL A 190 5.38 -0.24 -9.30
N LEU A 191 5.23 -0.24 -7.98
CA LEU A 191 6.28 0.21 -7.06
C LEU A 191 7.51 -0.69 -7.03
N SER A 192 7.34 -2.01 -6.89
CA SER A 192 8.45 -2.95 -6.81
C SER A 192 9.42 -2.84 -8.01
N PRO A 193 8.95 -2.81 -9.27
CA PRO A 193 9.81 -2.53 -10.43
C PRO A 193 10.53 -1.19 -10.39
N ASN A 194 9.92 -0.16 -9.77
CA ASN A 194 10.44 1.21 -9.77
C ASN A 194 11.58 1.47 -8.78
N ILE A 195 11.50 0.88 -7.59
CA ILE A 195 12.52 1.03 -6.55
C ILE A 195 13.75 0.15 -6.82
N TYR A 196 13.57 -0.93 -7.58
CA TYR A 196 14.62 -1.88 -7.97
C TYR A 196 14.96 -1.80 -9.47
N ARG A 197 14.71 -0.65 -10.12
CA ARG A 197 14.84 -0.49 -11.58
C ARG A 197 16.29 -0.59 -12.04
N SER A 198 17.22 -0.03 -11.28
CA SER A 198 18.67 -0.07 -11.54
C SER A 198 19.44 -0.62 -10.32
N PRO A 199 20.68 -1.11 -10.48
CA PRO A 199 21.49 -1.60 -9.35
C PRO A 199 21.70 -0.56 -8.26
N SER A 200 21.87 0.71 -8.62
CA SER A 200 22.01 1.83 -7.68
C SER A 200 20.73 2.06 -6.86
N GLU A 201 19.56 2.09 -7.51
CA GLU A 201 18.27 2.24 -6.82
C GLU A 201 17.95 1.01 -5.96
N ALA A 202 18.36 -0.19 -6.40
CA ALA A 202 18.20 -1.40 -5.60
C ALA A 202 19.07 -1.39 -4.34
N LEU A 203 20.31 -0.93 -4.44
CA LEU A 203 21.19 -0.74 -3.28
C LEU A 203 20.66 0.35 -2.34
N GLU A 204 20.16 1.47 -2.87
CA GLU A 204 19.52 2.53 -2.08
C GLU A 204 18.32 1.98 -1.29
N SER A 205 17.44 1.24 -1.97
CA SER A 205 16.27 0.63 -1.35
C SER A 205 16.67 -0.36 -0.25
N PHE A 206 17.70 -1.18 -0.49
CA PHE A 206 18.19 -2.14 0.51
C PHE A 206 18.97 -1.49 1.65
N ASP A 207 19.62 -0.36 1.42
CA ASP A 207 20.25 0.41 2.48
C ASP A 207 19.19 0.98 3.42
N TYR A 208 18.13 1.57 2.87
CA TYR A 208 16.98 2.03 3.65
C TYR A 208 16.36 0.90 4.49
N ILE A 209 16.08 -0.24 3.83
CA ILE A 209 15.56 -1.47 4.42
C ILE A 209 16.39 -1.96 5.61
N THR A 210 17.70 -2.08 5.41
CA THR A 210 18.59 -2.64 6.42
C THR A 210 18.95 -1.64 7.52
N ALA A 211 18.84 -0.34 7.26
CA ALA A 211 19.01 0.71 8.26
C ALA A 211 17.84 0.78 9.24
N HIS A 212 16.63 0.46 8.80
CA HIS A 212 15.40 0.58 9.61
C HIS A 212 14.82 -0.76 10.06
N GLY A 213 15.43 -1.89 9.69
CA GLY A 213 15.00 -3.23 10.11
C GLY A 213 15.82 -3.80 11.26
N ASN A 214 15.30 -4.85 11.90
CA ASN A 214 16.00 -5.59 12.96
C ASN A 214 16.99 -6.62 12.39
N PHE A 215 18.16 -6.12 11.94
CA PHE A 215 19.26 -6.93 11.41
C PHE A 215 20.54 -6.77 12.25
N SER A 216 21.26 -7.88 12.48
CA SER A 216 22.64 -7.79 12.97
C SER A 216 23.58 -7.23 11.89
N PHE A 217 24.78 -6.78 12.29
CA PHE A 217 25.74 -6.15 11.37
C PHE A 217 26.10 -7.03 10.16
N SER A 218 26.33 -8.34 10.39
CA SER A 218 26.64 -9.30 9.32
C SER A 218 25.44 -9.59 8.43
N GLU A 219 24.25 -9.77 9.01
CA GLU A 219 23.00 -9.95 8.26
C GLU A 219 22.69 -8.72 7.41
N ARG A 220 22.93 -7.52 7.92
CA ARG A 220 22.77 -6.25 7.19
C ARG A 220 23.66 -6.20 5.97
N LEU A 221 24.92 -6.61 6.08
CA LEU A 221 25.84 -6.61 4.94
C LEU A 221 25.38 -7.59 3.85
N VAL A 222 25.02 -8.81 4.25
CA VAL A 222 24.53 -9.85 3.33
C VAL A 222 23.20 -9.45 2.69
N ALA A 223 22.26 -8.92 3.47
CA ALA A 223 20.97 -8.46 2.99
C ALA A 223 21.12 -7.27 2.05
N LYS A 224 22.00 -6.30 2.35
CA LYS A 224 22.20 -5.11 1.52
C LYS A 224 22.67 -5.47 0.12
N TYR A 225 23.75 -6.24 0.01
CA TYR A 225 24.33 -6.56 -1.30
C TYR A 225 23.63 -7.74 -1.98
N GLY A 226 23.44 -8.84 -1.25
CA GLY A 226 22.80 -10.05 -1.78
C GLY A 226 21.32 -9.84 -2.07
N GLY A 227 20.60 -9.17 -1.16
CA GLY A 227 19.20 -8.83 -1.34
C GLY A 227 18.97 -7.84 -2.48
N ALA A 228 19.78 -6.78 -2.59
CA ALA A 228 19.68 -5.84 -3.71
C ALA A 228 19.89 -6.52 -5.07
N ALA A 229 20.91 -7.38 -5.19
CA ALA A 229 21.16 -8.13 -6.41
C ALA A 229 19.96 -9.05 -6.76
N ALA A 230 19.46 -9.81 -5.79
CA ALA A 230 18.31 -10.68 -5.99
C ALA A 230 17.06 -9.89 -6.41
N MET A 231 16.76 -8.81 -5.70
CA MET A 231 15.57 -8.00 -5.97
C MET A 231 15.65 -7.24 -7.29
N TYR A 232 16.84 -6.84 -7.74
CA TYR A 232 17.03 -6.30 -9.08
C TYR A 232 16.60 -7.30 -10.17
N PHE A 233 16.97 -8.58 -10.07
CA PHE A 233 16.51 -9.58 -11.05
C PHE A 233 15.02 -9.91 -10.89
N VAL A 234 14.53 -9.99 -9.65
CA VAL A 234 13.10 -10.17 -9.37
C VAL A 234 12.27 -9.02 -9.95
N SER A 235 12.73 -7.78 -9.85
CA SER A 235 12.04 -6.60 -10.38
C SER A 235 11.88 -6.67 -11.89
N LYS A 236 12.91 -7.15 -12.62
CA LYS A 236 12.82 -7.36 -14.08
C LYS A 236 11.85 -8.48 -14.45
N LYS A 237 11.71 -9.51 -13.61
CA LYS A 237 10.70 -10.56 -13.79
C LYS A 237 9.29 -10.03 -13.49
N LEU A 238 9.12 -9.22 -12.45
CA LEU A 238 7.85 -8.57 -12.11
C LEU A 238 7.41 -7.59 -13.19
N LYS A 239 8.35 -6.78 -13.72
CA LYS A 239 8.13 -5.91 -14.87
C LYS A 239 7.49 -6.66 -16.04
N LYS A 240 8.07 -7.81 -16.42
CA LYS A 240 7.53 -8.68 -17.49
C LYS A 240 6.16 -9.27 -17.13
N ARG A 241 5.98 -9.73 -15.88
CA ARG A 241 4.71 -10.32 -15.41
C ARG A 241 3.56 -9.32 -15.43
N HIS A 242 3.83 -8.07 -15.07
CA HIS A 242 2.83 -7.01 -14.97
C HIS A 242 2.76 -6.13 -16.23
N ASN A 243 3.36 -6.55 -17.34
CA ASN A 243 3.36 -5.86 -18.63
C ASN A 243 3.79 -4.38 -18.55
N ILE A 244 4.79 -4.08 -17.71
CA ILE A 244 5.34 -2.74 -17.56
C ILE A 244 6.47 -2.56 -18.59
N THR A 245 6.31 -1.65 -19.55
CA THR A 245 7.34 -1.36 -20.56
C THR A 245 8.35 -0.34 -20.05
N ASP A 246 7.86 0.79 -19.55
CA ASP A 246 8.66 1.83 -18.88
C ASP A 246 8.28 1.89 -17.40
N GLU A 247 9.22 1.56 -16.53
CA GLU A 247 9.00 1.58 -15.08
C GLU A 247 8.61 2.99 -14.60
N ARG A 248 9.33 4.03 -15.02
CA ARG A 248 9.10 5.41 -14.53
C ARG A 248 7.81 5.99 -15.09
N GLY A 249 7.57 5.86 -16.39
CA GLY A 249 6.31 6.25 -17.01
C GLY A 249 5.10 5.56 -16.35
N ALA A 250 5.20 4.28 -15.98
CA ALA A 250 4.13 3.60 -15.26
C ALA A 250 3.89 4.18 -13.86
N LEU A 251 4.95 4.59 -13.15
CA LEU A 251 4.83 5.25 -11.85
C LEU A 251 4.17 6.63 -11.98
N TYR A 252 4.56 7.41 -12.99
CA TYR A 252 3.98 8.73 -13.23
C TYR A 252 2.52 8.62 -13.63
N ALA A 253 2.19 7.69 -14.53
CA ALA A 253 0.82 7.42 -14.91
C ALA A 253 -0.04 7.00 -13.71
N ALA A 254 0.47 6.15 -12.81
CA ALA A 254 -0.24 5.77 -11.59
C ALA A 254 -0.44 6.95 -10.64
N ALA A 255 0.56 7.82 -10.49
CA ALA A 255 0.45 9.03 -9.67
C ALA A 255 -0.56 10.03 -10.25
N GLU A 256 -0.54 10.27 -11.56
CA GLU A 256 -1.52 11.14 -12.24
C GLU A 256 -2.93 10.55 -12.21
N THR A 257 -3.08 9.23 -12.38
CA THR A 257 -4.37 8.54 -12.21
C THR A 257 -4.96 8.79 -10.83
N TRP A 258 -4.12 8.78 -9.79
CA TRP A 258 -4.56 9.10 -8.44
C TRP A 258 -4.93 10.59 -8.29
N VAL A 259 -4.12 11.51 -8.81
CA VAL A 259 -4.42 12.95 -8.74
C VAL A 259 -5.72 13.28 -9.47
N ASP A 260 -5.97 12.69 -10.63
CA ASP A 260 -7.20 12.87 -11.39
C ASP A 260 -8.42 12.34 -10.62
N ALA A 261 -8.25 11.27 -9.83
CA ALA A 261 -9.30 10.72 -8.97
C ALA A 261 -9.76 11.69 -7.88
N LEU A 262 -8.85 12.53 -7.39
CA LEU A 262 -9.20 13.56 -6.41
C LEU A 262 -10.22 14.54 -7.01
N ASN A 263 -10.25 14.70 -8.34
CA ASN A 263 -11.21 15.54 -9.05
C ASN A 263 -11.28 16.97 -8.48
N GLY A 264 -10.11 17.54 -8.16
CA GLY A 264 -9.98 18.87 -7.55
C GLY A 264 -10.30 18.96 -6.06
N ARG A 265 -10.70 17.85 -5.41
CA ARG A 265 -10.88 17.78 -3.94
C ARG A 265 -9.53 17.82 -3.23
N GLN A 266 -9.52 18.21 -1.96
CA GLN A 266 -8.30 18.19 -1.14
C GLN A 266 -7.81 16.76 -0.90
N TYR A 267 -8.76 15.87 -0.64
CA TYR A 267 -8.61 14.43 -0.42
C TYR A 267 -9.72 13.68 -1.17
N LEU A 268 -9.58 12.38 -1.37
CA LEU A 268 -10.66 11.54 -1.89
C LEU A 268 -11.90 11.64 -0.99
N GLY A 269 -11.70 11.68 0.33
CA GLY A 269 -12.76 11.94 1.32
C GLY A 269 -13.35 13.36 1.33
N GLY A 270 -12.93 14.25 0.42
CA GLY A 270 -13.41 15.63 0.36
C GLY A 270 -12.54 16.58 1.18
N SER A 271 -13.02 17.00 2.35
CA SER A 271 -12.31 17.89 3.27
C SER A 271 -11.28 17.18 4.14
N GLU A 272 -11.42 15.86 4.33
CA GLU A 272 -10.56 15.06 5.19
C GLU A 272 -10.19 13.73 4.49
N PRO A 273 -9.04 13.13 4.80
CA PRO A 273 -8.66 11.81 4.28
C PRO A 273 -9.68 10.71 4.61
N ASN A 274 -10.03 9.89 3.62
CA ASN A 274 -10.77 8.65 3.84
C ASN A 274 -9.84 7.41 3.78
N LEU A 275 -10.41 6.20 3.89
CA LEU A 275 -9.64 4.94 3.81
C LEU A 275 -8.90 4.76 2.46
N GLY A 276 -9.44 5.32 1.38
CA GLY A 276 -8.79 5.34 0.06
C GLY A 276 -7.53 6.22 0.06
N ASP A 277 -7.61 7.44 0.60
CA ASP A 277 -6.46 8.32 0.78
C ASP A 277 -5.37 7.64 1.63
N LEU A 278 -5.75 7.07 2.77
CA LEU A 278 -4.84 6.36 3.68
C LEU A 278 -4.18 5.16 2.99
N ALA A 279 -4.92 4.44 2.15
CA ALA A 279 -4.39 3.29 1.42
C ALA A 279 -3.32 3.68 0.40
N VAL A 280 -3.58 4.73 -0.39
CA VAL A 280 -2.61 5.22 -1.39
C VAL A 280 -1.40 5.84 -0.68
N PHE A 281 -1.65 6.71 0.30
CA PHE A 281 -0.59 7.38 1.04
C PHE A 281 0.32 6.40 1.75
N GLY A 282 -0.25 5.43 2.47
CA GLY A 282 0.52 4.41 3.18
C GLY A 282 1.47 3.63 2.26
N VAL A 283 1.05 3.33 1.04
CA VAL A 283 1.86 2.60 0.05
C VAL A 283 2.95 3.47 -0.59
N LEU A 284 2.70 4.78 -0.76
CA LEU A 284 3.67 5.69 -1.37
C LEU A 284 4.65 6.32 -0.37
N ARG A 285 4.25 6.50 0.91
CA ARG A 285 5.08 7.05 2.00
C ARG A 285 6.50 6.49 2.04
N PRO A 286 6.71 5.16 1.94
CA PRO A 286 8.05 4.62 2.14
C PRO A 286 8.98 4.85 0.94
N ILE A 287 8.45 5.13 -0.25
CA ILE A 287 9.29 5.50 -1.41
C ILE A 287 9.61 7.00 -1.46
N ARG A 288 8.96 7.83 -0.64
CA ARG A 288 8.99 9.30 -0.73
C ARG A 288 10.39 9.90 -0.80
N TYR A 289 11.32 9.33 -0.05
CA TYR A 289 12.69 9.82 0.08
C TYR A 289 13.71 9.08 -0.77
N LEU A 290 13.30 7.96 -1.39
CA LEU A 290 14.10 7.24 -2.38
C LEU A 290 14.15 8.03 -3.68
N LYS A 291 15.13 7.75 -4.52
CA LYS A 291 15.24 8.36 -5.85
C LYS A 291 13.94 8.24 -6.65
N SER A 292 13.25 7.10 -6.57
CA SER A 292 11.98 6.88 -7.28
C SER A 292 10.83 7.77 -6.80
N GLY A 293 10.72 8.00 -5.49
CA GLY A 293 9.66 8.86 -4.96
C GLY A 293 9.93 10.34 -5.20
N LYS A 294 11.20 10.77 -5.10
CA LYS A 294 11.60 12.13 -5.46
C LYS A 294 11.27 12.44 -6.92
N ASP A 295 11.71 11.56 -7.81
CA ASP A 295 11.47 11.64 -9.26
C ASP A 295 9.96 11.65 -9.58
N MET A 296 9.16 10.83 -8.89
CA MET A 296 7.69 10.85 -9.02
C MET A 296 7.09 12.20 -8.61
N VAL A 297 7.48 12.75 -7.46
CA VAL A 297 6.95 14.04 -6.97
C VAL A 297 7.37 15.21 -7.87
N GLU A 298 8.59 15.19 -8.40
CA GLU A 298 9.12 16.23 -9.28
C GLU A 298 8.45 16.25 -10.66
N ASN A 299 8.00 15.09 -11.15
CA ASN A 299 7.46 14.95 -12.51
C ASN A 299 5.93 14.77 -12.55
N THR A 300 5.23 14.90 -11.42
CA THR A 300 3.77 14.74 -11.35
C THR A 300 3.12 15.75 -10.42
N ARG A 301 1.80 15.88 -10.50
CA ARG A 301 1.00 16.76 -9.63
C ARG A 301 0.73 16.20 -8.23
N ILE A 302 1.27 15.02 -7.89
CA ILE A 302 0.95 14.34 -6.64
C ILE A 302 1.51 15.04 -5.39
N GLY A 303 2.54 15.88 -5.57
CA GLY A 303 3.29 16.49 -4.48
C GLY A 303 2.44 17.24 -3.47
N GLU A 304 1.50 18.07 -3.93
CA GLU A 304 0.65 18.87 -3.03
C GLU A 304 -0.26 18.00 -2.16
N TRP A 305 -0.92 16.98 -2.76
CA TRP A 305 -1.73 16.02 -2.00
C TRP A 305 -0.87 15.24 -1.01
N PHE A 306 0.33 14.85 -1.43
CA PHE A 306 1.24 14.10 -0.57
C PHE A 306 1.63 14.89 0.68
N THR A 307 2.01 16.16 0.52
CA THR A 307 2.35 17.04 1.64
C THR A 307 1.13 17.31 2.53
N ARG A 308 -0.06 17.48 1.95
CA ARG A 308 -1.30 17.57 2.73
C ARG A 308 -1.55 16.30 3.56
N MET A 309 -1.27 15.12 3.02
CA MET A 309 -1.39 13.86 3.76
C MET A 309 -0.34 13.75 4.87
N GLU A 310 0.92 14.12 4.60
CA GLU A 310 2.00 14.13 5.62
C GLU A 310 1.63 15.00 6.83
N ASN A 311 1.01 16.16 6.59
CA ASN A 311 0.58 17.07 7.66
C ASN A 311 -0.60 16.55 8.50
N GLN A 312 -1.37 15.58 7.99
CA GLN A 312 -2.46 14.94 8.73
C GLN A 312 -1.96 13.78 9.61
N MET A 313 -0.76 13.26 9.35
CA MET A 313 -0.21 12.16 10.12
C MET A 313 0.31 12.68 11.46
N LYS A 314 -0.16 12.09 12.56
CA LYS A 314 0.43 12.39 13.87
C LYS A 314 1.72 11.60 14.03
N PRO A 315 2.81 12.24 14.51
CA PRO A 315 4.06 11.53 14.75
C PRO A 315 3.83 10.39 15.73
N HIS A 316 4.37 9.22 15.41
CA HIS A 316 4.29 8.06 16.29
C HIS A 316 4.93 8.40 17.64
N ARG A 317 4.10 8.48 18.69
CA ARG A 317 4.57 8.52 20.07
C ARG A 317 4.94 7.10 20.45
N LEU A 318 6.22 6.77 20.32
CA LEU A 318 6.76 5.53 20.89
C LEU A 318 6.40 5.50 22.37
N GLN A 319 5.48 4.61 22.76
CA GLN A 319 5.48 4.15 24.15
C GLN A 319 6.70 3.23 24.26
N GLU A 320 7.76 3.74 24.86
CA GLU A 320 8.89 2.92 25.28
C GLU A 320 8.33 1.76 26.12
N ALA A 321 8.61 0.53 25.68
CA ALA A 321 8.18 -0.70 26.36
C ALA A 321 9.08 -1.01 27.55
#